data_AF-A0A102LX27-F1
#
_entry.id   AF-A0A102LX27-F1
#
_cell.length_a   1.000
_cell.length_b   1.000
_cell.length_c   1.000
_cell.angle_alpha   90.00
_cell.angle_beta   90.00
_cell.angle_gamma   90.00
#
_symmetry.space_group_name_H-M   'P 1'
#
loop_
_entity.id
_entity.type
_entity.pdbx_description
1 polymer ?
#
loop_
_entity_poly.entity_id
_entity_poly.type
_entity_poly.pdbx_seq_one_letter_code
_entity_poly.pdbx_strand_id
1 'polypeptide(L)'
;MSVINCSVHGRDSGVHLTRTAAALLYGDRDEWAAASRLVALTLEDEGVEWLCFILESDGPAVVALGAVRDADGNYRITGEDAVWVALDLMTATCHGCLMEMKQAQDDARSGDR
;
A
#
# COMPACT_ATOMS: atom_id res chain seq x y z
N MET A 1 -12.54 6.94 7.16
CA MET A 1 -11.07 6.86 7.29
C MET A 1 -10.70 6.69 8.76
N SER A 2 -9.84 5.72 9.06
CA SER A 2 -9.30 5.51 10.41
C SER A 2 -8.40 6.68 10.82
N VAL A 3 -8.23 6.86 12.13
CA VAL A 3 -7.26 7.81 12.70
C VAL A 3 -6.12 7.01 13.31
N ILE A 4 -4.89 7.36 12.95
CA ILE A 4 -3.67 6.71 13.42
C ILE A 4 -2.91 7.67 14.33
N ASN A 5 -2.45 7.17 15.47
CA ASN A 5 -1.49 7.87 16.32
C ASN A 5 -0.09 7.41 15.92
N CYS A 6 0.58 8.20 15.11
CA CYS A 6 1.94 7.97 14.62
C CYS A 6 2.96 8.66 15.53
N SER A 7 4.09 8.01 15.79
CA SER A 7 5.20 8.59 16.57
C SER A 7 5.88 9.75 15.85
N VAL A 8 5.80 9.81 14.52
CA VAL A 8 6.44 10.84 13.69
C VAL A 8 5.48 11.99 13.37
N HIS A 9 4.26 11.67 12.96
CA HIS A 9 3.28 12.67 12.47
C HIS A 9 2.19 13.01 13.49
N GLY A 10 2.20 12.41 14.68
CA GLY A 10 1.15 12.60 15.67
C GLY A 10 -0.17 11.97 15.23
N ARG A 11 -1.28 12.70 15.39
CA ARG A 11 -2.61 12.22 14.98
C ARG A 11 -2.83 12.51 13.50
N ASP A 12 -2.92 11.47 12.69
CA ASP A 12 -3.04 11.57 11.23
C ASP A 12 -4.09 10.58 10.68
N SER A 13 -4.42 10.73 9.41
CA SER A 13 -5.30 9.85 8.66
C SER A 13 -4.68 8.46 8.42
N GLY A 14 -5.53 7.44 8.45
CA GLY A 14 -5.16 6.05 8.20
C GLY A 14 -5.30 5.65 6.74
N VAL A 15 -4.32 4.89 6.26
CA VAL A 15 -4.30 4.25 4.94
C VAL A 15 -4.00 2.75 5.07
N HIS A 16 -4.64 1.92 4.26
CA HIS A 16 -4.49 0.47 4.33
C HIS A 16 -3.29 -0.01 3.51
N LEU A 17 -2.40 -0.77 4.17
CA LEU A 17 -1.24 -1.41 3.58
C LEU A 17 -1.26 -2.91 3.87
N THR A 18 -0.68 -3.74 3.00
CA THR A 18 -0.35 -5.13 3.39
C THR A 18 0.53 -5.14 4.64
N ARG A 19 0.46 -6.19 5.45
CA ARG A 19 1.33 -6.33 6.63
C ARG A 19 2.83 -6.23 6.27
N THR A 20 3.23 -6.75 5.11
CA THR A 20 4.61 -6.63 4.61
C THR A 20 4.99 -5.17 4.35
N ALA A 21 4.15 -4.42 3.62
CA ALA A 21 4.37 -3.00 3.35
C ALA A 21 4.38 -2.17 4.65
N ALA A 22 3.49 -2.49 5.60
CA ALA A 22 3.45 -1.82 6.90
C ALA A 22 4.70 -2.11 7.76
N ALA A 23 5.24 -3.33 7.71
CA ALA A 23 6.48 -3.67 8.41
C ALA A 23 7.67 -2.86 7.88
N LEU A 24 7.75 -2.67 6.56
CA LEU A 24 8.74 -1.78 5.95
C LEU A 24 8.51 -0.31 6.30
N LEU A 25 7.25 0.14 6.29
CA LEU A 25 6.90 1.53 6.62
C LEU A 25 7.30 1.93 8.04
N TYR A 26 7.14 1.02 9.00
CA TYR A 26 7.52 1.26 10.41
C TYR A 26 8.90 0.71 10.77
N GLY A 27 9.63 0.16 9.80
CA GLY A 27 11.00 -0.30 9.95
C GLY A 27 12.01 0.83 9.78
N ASP A 28 13.19 0.49 9.28
CA ASP A 28 14.24 1.46 9.00
C ASP A 28 13.87 2.30 7.77
N ARG A 29 13.88 3.62 7.95
CA ARG A 29 13.54 4.58 6.88
C ARG A 29 14.63 4.63 5.81
N ASP A 30 15.87 4.30 6.16
CA ASP A 30 16.99 4.28 5.22
C ASP A 30 16.83 3.15 4.18
N GLU A 31 16.05 2.11 4.49
CA GLU A 31 15.77 0.99 3.58
C GLU A 31 14.67 1.30 2.55
N TRP A 32 13.86 2.35 2.76
CA TRP A 32 12.71 2.65 1.92
C TRP A 32 13.03 2.78 0.44
N ALA A 33 14.13 3.48 0.13
CA ALA A 33 14.58 3.76 -1.23
C ALA A 33 14.97 2.48 -2.00
N ALA A 34 15.62 1.53 -1.32
CA ALA A 34 16.11 0.28 -1.92
C ALA A 34 15.04 -0.82 -1.96
N ALA A 35 13.93 -0.65 -1.24
CA ALA A 35 12.89 -1.65 -1.14
C ALA A 35 12.02 -1.77 -2.41
N SER A 36 11.21 -2.83 -2.44
CA SER A 36 10.18 -3.00 -3.47
C SER A 36 9.27 -1.78 -3.55
N ARG A 37 8.88 -1.39 -4.77
CA ARG A 37 8.03 -0.23 -5.02
C ARG A 37 6.68 -0.35 -4.34
N LEU A 38 6.20 0.74 -3.72
CA LEU A 38 4.80 0.87 -3.33
C LEU A 38 3.93 1.12 -4.56
N VAL A 39 2.87 0.33 -4.69
CA VAL A 39 1.89 0.43 -5.78
C VAL A 39 0.48 0.43 -5.22
N ALA A 40 -0.45 1.06 -5.93
CA ALA A 40 -1.84 1.12 -5.49
C ALA A 40 -2.54 -0.22 -5.70
N LEU A 41 -3.46 -0.53 -4.79
CA LEU A 41 -4.43 -1.61 -4.90
C LEU A 41 -5.81 -1.01 -4.63
N THR A 42 -6.68 -1.02 -5.64
CA THR A 42 -8.07 -0.62 -5.48
C THR A 42 -8.91 -1.85 -5.21
N LEU A 43 -9.65 -1.84 -4.12
CA LEU A 43 -10.66 -2.85 -3.80
C LEU A 43 -12.03 -2.24 -4.11
N GLU A 44 -12.89 -2.97 -4.83
CA GLU A 44 -14.23 -2.51 -5.18
C GLU A 44 -15.28 -3.58 -4.86
N ASP A 45 -16.29 -3.20 -4.10
CA ASP A 45 -17.46 -4.04 -3.84
C ASP A 45 -18.73 -3.19 -3.85
N GLU A 46 -19.75 -3.62 -4.62
CA GLU A 46 -21.03 -2.93 -4.79
C GLU A 46 -20.95 -1.41 -5.04
N GLY A 47 -19.92 -0.94 -5.75
CA GLY A 47 -19.68 0.48 -6.04
C GLY A 47 -19.01 1.27 -4.91
N VAL A 48 -18.62 0.60 -3.82
CA VAL A 48 -17.73 1.15 -2.79
C VAL A 48 -16.29 0.84 -3.15
N GLU A 49 -15.43 1.86 -3.16
CA GLU A 49 -14.01 1.73 -3.44
C GLU A 49 -13.15 2.00 -2.21
N TRP A 50 -12.16 1.14 -1.97
CA TRP A 50 -11.10 1.35 -0.99
C TRP A 50 -9.75 1.42 -1.69
N LEU A 51 -9.06 2.54 -1.51
CA LEU A 51 -7.67 2.69 -1.95
C LEU A 51 -6.72 2.16 -0.88
N CYS A 52 -5.99 1.11 -1.24
CA CYS A 52 -4.95 0.47 -0.44
C CYS A 52 -3.59 0.56 -1.17
N PHE A 53 -2.52 0.19 -0.49
CA PHE A 53 -1.18 0.13 -1.07
C PHE A 53 -0.48 -1.19 -0.70
N ILE A 54 0.29 -1.71 -1.64
CA ILE A 54 1.07 -2.94 -1.44
C ILE A 54 2.50 -2.71 -1.92
N LEU A 55 3.43 -3.57 -1.51
CA LEU A 55 4.70 -3.66 -2.22
C LEU A 55 4.49 -4.40 -3.53
N GLU A 56 5.16 -3.99 -4.60
CA GLU A 56 5.10 -4.68 -5.89
C GLU A 56 5.51 -6.17 -5.77
N SER A 57 6.39 -6.50 -4.83
CA SER A 57 6.75 -7.88 -4.43
C SER A 57 5.59 -8.68 -3.82
N ASP A 58 4.56 -8.03 -3.25
CA ASP A 58 3.33 -8.67 -2.79
C ASP A 58 2.35 -8.96 -3.94
N GLY A 59 2.66 -8.49 -5.16
CA GLY A 59 1.84 -8.65 -6.37
C GLY A 59 1.32 -10.07 -6.60
N PRO A 60 2.16 -11.12 -6.56
CA PRO A 60 1.70 -12.50 -6.73
C PRO A 60 0.65 -12.94 -5.70
N ALA A 61 0.71 -12.43 -4.46
CA ALA A 61 -0.25 -12.77 -3.42
C ALA A 61 -1.63 -12.17 -3.72
N VAL A 62 -1.69 -10.91 -4.16
CA VAL A 62 -2.98 -10.28 -4.50
C VAL A 62 -3.53 -10.77 -5.84
N VAL A 63 -2.67 -11.16 -6.80
CA VAL A 63 -3.11 -11.82 -8.05
C VAL A 63 -3.76 -13.17 -7.75
N ALA A 64 -3.26 -13.92 -6.77
CA ALA A 64 -3.89 -15.16 -6.33
C ALA A 64 -5.30 -14.95 -5.73
N LEU A 65 -5.62 -13.73 -5.28
CA LEU A 65 -6.96 -13.31 -4.84
C LEU A 65 -7.83 -12.78 -5.99
N GLY A 66 -7.35 -12.80 -7.23
CA GLY A 66 -8.07 -12.32 -8.40
C GLY A 66 -7.75 -10.87 -8.79
N ALA A 67 -6.69 -10.27 -8.24
CA ALA A 67 -6.29 -8.93 -8.65
C ALA A 67 -5.87 -8.87 -10.13
N VAL A 68 -6.37 -7.87 -10.84
CA VAL A 68 -5.94 -7.51 -12.20
C VAL A 68 -4.96 -6.36 -12.12
N ARG A 69 -3.81 -6.48 -12.80
CA ARG A 69 -2.81 -5.41 -12.90
C ARG A 69 -3.04 -4.56 -14.14
N ASP A 70 -3.12 -3.25 -13.98
CA ASP A 70 -3.30 -2.29 -15.07
C ASP A 70 -1.97 -1.90 -15.76
N ALA A 71 -2.07 -1.05 -16.79
CA ALA A 71 -0.93 -0.57 -17.56
C ALA A 71 0.02 0.33 -16.76
N ASP A 72 -0.50 1.02 -15.74
CA ASP A 72 0.27 1.86 -14.83
C ASP A 72 0.96 1.04 -13.72
N GLY A 73 0.62 -0.26 -13.65
CA GLY A 73 1.17 -1.23 -12.72
C GLY A 73 0.49 -1.26 -11.36
N ASN A 74 -0.71 -0.68 -11.26
CA ASN A 74 -1.56 -0.79 -10.08
C ASN A 74 -2.46 -2.02 -10.18
N TYR A 75 -3.02 -2.43 -9.05
CA TYR A 75 -3.88 -3.60 -8.95
C TYR A 75 -5.33 -3.22 -8.67
N ARG A 76 -6.28 -3.99 -9.19
CA ARG A 76 -7.69 -3.90 -8.83
C ARG A 76 -8.27 -5.26 -8.48
N ILE A 77 -8.97 -5.36 -7.37
CA ILE A 77 -9.80 -6.51 -6.97
C ILE A 77 -11.26 -6.05 -6.94
N THR A 78 -12.14 -6.86 -7.52
CA THR A 78 -13.59 -6.61 -7.55
C THR A 78 -14.34 -7.81 -6.97
N GLY A 79 -15.41 -7.54 -6.22
CA GLY A 79 -16.33 -8.56 -5.70
C GLY A 79 -16.11 -8.90 -4.23
N GLU A 80 -17.22 -8.97 -3.49
CA GLU A 80 -17.32 -9.14 -2.04
C GLU A 80 -16.28 -10.10 -1.44
N ASP A 81 -16.31 -11.38 -1.80
CA ASP A 81 -15.43 -12.41 -1.21
C ASP A 81 -13.93 -12.06 -1.35
N ALA A 82 -13.52 -11.63 -2.55
CA ALA A 82 -12.12 -11.31 -2.82
C ALA A 82 -11.69 -10.02 -2.12
N VAL A 83 -12.59 -9.03 -2.04
CA VAL A 83 -12.36 -7.76 -1.34
C VAL A 83 -12.17 -7.99 0.15
N TRP A 84 -13.04 -8.77 0.79
CA TRP A 84 -12.93 -9.03 2.23
C TRP A 84 -11.67 -9.82 2.57
N VAL A 85 -11.33 -10.86 1.78
CA VAL A 85 -10.08 -11.60 1.97
C VAL A 85 -8.86 -10.70 1.77
N ALA A 86 -8.89 -9.78 0.81
CA ALA A 86 -7.81 -8.82 0.61
C ALA A 86 -7.69 -7.85 1.80
N LEU A 87 -8.80 -7.32 2.31
CA LEU A 87 -8.83 -6.45 3.50
C LEU A 87 -8.27 -7.12 4.75
N ASP A 88 -8.48 -8.43 4.92
CA ASP A 88 -7.92 -9.21 6.04
C ASP A 88 -6.38 -9.30 6.02
N LEU A 89 -5.74 -9.02 4.89
CA LEU A 89 -4.29 -8.92 4.77
C LEU A 89 -3.75 -7.53 5.09
N MET A 90 -4.65 -6.54 5.23
CA MET A 90 -4.30 -5.14 5.39
C MET A 90 -4.21 -4.73 6.85
N THR A 91 -3.46 -3.67 7.09
CA THR A 91 -3.43 -2.95 8.36
C THR A 91 -3.46 -1.45 8.10
N ALA A 92 -4.12 -0.70 8.97
CA ALA A 92 -4.19 0.75 8.84
C ALA A 92 -2.89 1.37 9.36
N THR A 93 -2.30 2.25 8.56
CA THR A 93 -1.02 2.92 8.84
C THR A 93 -1.10 4.42 8.60
N CYS A 94 -0.11 5.16 9.08
CA CYS A 94 -0.06 6.62 8.94
C CYS A 94 0.13 7.05 7.47
N HIS A 95 -0.76 7.90 6.98
CA HIS A 95 -0.68 8.44 5.64
C HIS A 95 0.57 9.30 5.41
N GLY A 96 0.96 10.13 6.39
CA GLY A 96 2.20 10.92 6.32
C GLY A 96 3.44 10.07 6.09
N CYS A 97 3.59 8.96 6.83
CA CYS A 97 4.69 8.02 6.63
C CYS A 97 4.65 7.42 5.21
N LEU A 98 3.47 7.03 4.72
CA LEU A 98 3.32 6.46 3.37
C LEU A 98 3.81 7.45 2.31
N MET A 99 3.45 8.73 2.42
CA MET A 99 3.85 9.76 1.47
C MET A 99 5.36 10.00 1.48
N GLU A 100 5.99 10.02 2.65
CA GLU A 100 7.46 10.12 2.78
C GLU A 100 8.16 8.92 2.14
N MET A 101 7.67 7.69 2.38
CA MET A 101 8.22 6.48 1.78
C MET A 101 8.07 6.48 0.26
N LYS A 102 6.89 6.86 -0.25
CA LYS A 102 6.65 7.01 -1.69
C LYS A 102 7.61 8.01 -2.31
N GLN A 103 7.81 9.18 -1.67
CA GLN A 103 8.75 10.19 -2.14
C GLN A 103 10.18 9.66 -2.18
N ALA A 104 10.66 9.02 -1.10
CA ALA A 104 12.01 8.44 -1.05
C ALA A 104 12.25 7.42 -2.18
N GLN A 105 11.23 6.62 -2.48
CA GLN A 105 11.26 5.64 -3.56
C GLN A 105 11.22 6.29 -4.96
N ASP A 106 10.48 7.37 -5.14
CA ASP A 106 10.40 8.10 -6.41
C ASP A 106 11.69 8.89 -6.69
N ASP A 107 12.30 9.48 -5.64
CA ASP A 107 13.58 10.17 -5.71
C ASP A 107 14.72 9.23 -6.13
N ALA A 108 14.79 8.04 -5.50
CA ALA A 108 15.80 7.02 -5.83
C ALA A 108 15.75 6.61 -7.31
N ARG A 109 14.55 6.47 -7.89
CA ARG A 109 14.37 6.09 -9.30
C ARG A 109 14.62 7.24 -10.28
N SER A 110 14.42 8.47 -9.82
CA SER A 110 14.66 9.66 -10.63
C SER A 110 16.15 10.02 -10.69
N GLY A 111 16.91 9.70 -9.63
CA GLY A 111 18.37 9.90 -9.58
C GLY A 111 19.19 8.86 -10.35
N ASP A 112 18.59 7.72 -10.72
CA ASP A 112 19.22 6.67 -11.55
C ASP A 112 19.14 6.92 -13.08
N ARG A 113 18.62 8.09 -13.51
CA ARG A 113 18.54 8.52 -14.92
C ARG A 113 19.57 9.59 -15.25
#